data_AF-A0A849ZBJ5-F1
#
_entry.id   AF-A0A849ZBJ5-F1
#
_cell.length_a   1.000
_cell.length_b   1.000
_cell.length_c   1.000
_cell.angle_alpha   90.00
_cell.angle_beta   90.00
_cell.angle_gamma   90.00
#
_symmetry.space_group_name_H-M   'P 1'
#
loop_
_entity.id
_entity.type
_entity.pdbx_description
1 polymer ?
#
loop_
_entity_poly.entity_id
_entity_poly.type
_entity_poly.pdbx_seq_one_letter_code
_entity_poly.pdbx_strand_id
1 'polypeptide(L)'
;SRRWRVVDLATKHALIVGGLGWGHMPEHIVREDLRAGRLVSLDLEAWGRRDVARSLVLVRRRDAVMGKVAKWAQSRLTELCRERVEAASVTKRRRSHQPR
;
A
#
# COMPACT_ATOMS: atom_id res chain seq x y z
N SER A 1 13.93 -22.84 9.99
CA SER A 1 14.11 -21.53 9.34
C SER A 1 13.78 -20.43 10.34
N ARG A 2 14.67 -19.45 10.52
CA ARG A 2 14.52 -18.38 11.52
C ARG A 2 13.78 -17.21 10.86
N ARG A 3 12.51 -16.98 11.22
CA ARG A 3 11.68 -15.91 10.67
C ARG A 3 11.62 -14.75 11.65
N TRP A 4 12.04 -13.58 11.20
CA TRP A 4 11.94 -12.34 11.97
C TRP A 4 10.51 -11.83 11.86
N ARG A 5 9.87 -11.57 12.99
CA ARG A 5 8.56 -10.91 13.02
C ARG A 5 8.78 -9.44 13.31
N VAL A 6 8.30 -8.60 12.42
CA VAL A 6 8.34 -7.14 12.55
C VAL A 6 6.89 -6.67 12.59
N VAL A 7 6.56 -5.86 13.60
CA VAL A 7 5.18 -5.50 13.93
C VAL A 7 4.73 -4.18 13.32
N ASP A 8 5.68 -3.30 12.98
CA ASP A 8 5.40 -2.00 12.38
C ASP A 8 6.10 -1.84 11.02
N LEU A 9 5.59 -0.89 10.25
CA LEU A 9 6.00 -0.69 8.88
C LEU A 9 7.31 0.08 8.74
N ALA A 10 7.63 0.95 9.70
CA ALA A 10 8.84 1.77 9.68
C ALA A 10 10.07 0.90 9.96
N THR A 11 10.01 0.02 10.97
CA THR A 11 11.06 -0.95 11.25
C THR A 11 11.25 -1.89 10.06
N LYS A 12 10.16 -2.34 9.43
CA LYS A 12 10.24 -3.20 8.24
C LYS A 12 10.93 -2.48 7.08
N HIS A 13 10.60 -1.21 6.85
CA HIS A 13 11.25 -0.38 5.83
C HIS A 13 12.76 -0.27 6.07
N ALA A 14 13.17 0.12 7.28
CA ALA A 14 14.57 0.28 7.64
C ALA A 14 15.38 -1.02 7.45
N LEU A 15 14.81 -2.17 7.84
CA LEU A 15 15.46 -3.47 7.65
C LEU A 15 15.61 -3.84 6.16
N ILE A 16 14.60 -3.59 5.34
CA ILE A 16 14.65 -3.89 3.91
C ILE A 16 15.66 -2.96 3.20
N VAL A 17 15.62 -1.66 3.46
CA VAL A 17 16.60 -0.70 2.90
C VAL A 17 18.01 -1.01 3.39
N GLY A 18 18.16 -1.48 4.64
CA GLY A 18 19.44 -1.94 5.20
C GLY A 18 19.92 -3.29 4.67
N GLY A 19 19.19 -3.94 3.76
CA GLY A 19 19.60 -5.21 3.14
C GLY A 19 19.36 -6.46 3.99
N LEU A 20 18.63 -6.36 5.10
CA LEU A 20 18.36 -7.48 6.01
C LEU A 20 17.18 -8.37 5.55
N GLY A 21 16.70 -8.19 4.31
CA GLY A 21 15.71 -9.05 3.69
C GLY A 21 14.85 -8.34 2.65
N TRP A 22 13.75 -8.99 2.27
CA TRP A 22 12.77 -8.49 1.30
C TRP A 22 11.33 -8.65 1.83
N GLY A 23 10.38 -7.90 1.27
CA GLY A 23 8.97 -8.07 1.59
C GLY A 23 8.08 -6.96 1.03
N HIS A 24 6.76 -7.19 1.10
CA HIS A 24 5.78 -6.20 0.65
C HIS A 24 5.81 -4.92 1.50
N MET A 25 5.75 -3.78 0.82
CA MET A 25 5.66 -2.44 1.41
C MET A 25 4.60 -1.63 0.68
N PRO A 26 3.87 -0.72 1.35
CA PRO A 26 3.05 0.26 0.66
C PRO A 26 3.90 1.12 -0.26
N GLU A 27 3.43 1.26 -1.49
CA GLU A 27 4.17 1.94 -2.57
C GLU A 27 4.58 3.37 -2.18
N HIS A 28 3.74 4.11 -1.47
CA HIS A 28 4.04 5.49 -1.06
C HIS A 28 5.23 5.61 -0.11
N ILE A 29 5.59 4.54 0.62
CA ILE A 29 6.73 4.54 1.54
C ILE A 29 8.04 4.30 0.78
N VAL A 30 8.03 3.35 -0.16
CA VAL A 30 9.24 2.93 -0.88
C VAL A 30 9.47 3.68 -2.19
N ARG A 31 8.57 4.59 -2.58
CA ARG A 31 8.63 5.29 -3.87
C ARG A 31 9.97 5.97 -4.12
N GLU A 32 10.49 6.69 -3.13
CA GLU A 32 11.76 7.41 -3.27
C GLU A 32 12.96 6.46 -3.23
N ASP A 33 12.91 5.37 -2.47
CA ASP A 33 13.97 4.36 -2.50
C ASP A 33 14.06 3.64 -3.85
N LEU A 34 12.89 3.34 -4.45
CA LEU A 34 12.81 2.77 -5.79
C LEU A 34 13.33 3.75 -6.85
N ARG A 35 12.96 5.04 -6.75
CA ARG A 35 13.46 6.10 -7.66
C ARG A 35 14.97 6.30 -7.53
N ALA A 36 15.50 6.25 -6.32
CA ALA A 36 16.91 6.41 -6.04
C ALA A 36 17.73 5.11 -6.26
N GLY A 37 17.10 4.00 -6.66
CA GLY A 37 17.76 2.72 -6.87
C GLY A 37 18.27 2.04 -5.59
N ARG A 38 17.88 2.52 -4.40
CA ARG A 38 18.16 1.85 -3.11
C ARG A 38 17.38 0.55 -2.97
N LEU A 39 16.19 0.50 -3.57
CA LEU A 39 15.35 -0.70 -3.64
C LEU A 39 15.03 -1.04 -5.09
N VAL A 40 14.71 -2.30 -5.33
CA VAL A 40 14.20 -2.81 -6.61
C VAL A 40 12.88 -3.53 -6.36
N SER A 41 11.95 -3.44 -7.31
CA SER A 41 10.71 -4.24 -7.26
C SER A 41 11.00 -5.66 -7.70
N LEU A 42 10.67 -6.65 -6.87
CA LEU A 42 10.80 -8.07 -7.22
C LEU A 42 9.57 -8.53 -8.02
N ASP A 43 9.78 -9.02 -9.24
CA ASP A 43 8.76 -9.66 -10.07
C ASP A 43 9.03 -11.18 -10.07
N LEU A 44 8.38 -11.91 -9.17
CA LEU A 44 8.55 -13.35 -9.02
C LEU A 44 7.33 -14.10 -9.57
N GLU A 45 7.56 -15.02 -10.49
CA GLU A 45 6.51 -15.83 -11.11
C GLU A 45 5.64 -16.57 -10.08
N ALA A 46 6.26 -17.05 -9.00
CA ALA A 46 5.60 -17.78 -7.91
C ALA A 46 4.55 -16.96 -7.14
N TRP A 47 4.58 -15.62 -7.23
CA TRP A 47 3.60 -14.74 -6.55
C TRP A 47 2.48 -14.27 -7.48
N GLY A 48 2.56 -14.62 -8.76
CA GLY A 48 1.66 -14.13 -9.78
C GLY A 48 1.83 -12.63 -10.04
N ARG A 49 1.31 -12.17 -11.18
CA ARG A 49 1.38 -10.75 -11.61
C ARG A 49 0.38 -9.82 -10.89
N ARG A 50 -0.25 -10.28 -9.81
CA ARG A 50 -1.25 -9.47 -9.10
C ARG A 50 -0.56 -8.67 -8.01
N ASP A 51 -0.66 -7.35 -8.11
CA ASP A 51 -0.36 -6.48 -6.98
C ASP A 51 -1.20 -6.92 -5.79
N VAL A 52 -0.54 -6.96 -4.63
CA VAL A 52 -1.20 -7.21 -3.37
C VAL A 52 -2.02 -5.97 -3.00
N ALA A 53 -3.25 -5.89 -3.50
CA ALA A 53 -4.20 -4.87 -3.11
C ALA A 53 -4.67 -5.14 -1.68
N ARG A 54 -4.40 -4.20 -0.78
CA ARG A 54 -4.97 -4.20 0.57
C ARG A 54 -6.24 -3.35 0.54
N SER A 55 -7.35 -3.90 1.04
CA SER A 55 -8.56 -3.11 1.24
C SER A 55 -8.36 -2.16 2.41
N LEU A 56 -8.75 -0.90 2.22
CA LEU A 56 -8.92 0.04 3.32
C LEU A 56 -10.39 -0.03 3.75
N VAL A 57 -10.62 -0.15 5.05
CA VAL A 57 -11.97 -0.27 5.61
C VAL A 57 -12.16 0.78 6.69
N LEU A 58 -13.37 1.33 6.75
CA LEU A 58 -13.79 2.16 7.86
C LEU A 58 -14.44 1.26 8.92
N VAL A 59 -13.87 1.26 10.12
CA VAL A 59 -14.38 0.46 11.25
C VAL A 59 -15.06 1.38 12.25
N ARG A 60 -16.24 0.99 12.72
CA ARG A 60 -16.97 1.68 13.79
C ARG A 60 -17.55 0.68 14.79
N ARG A 61 -17.76 1.13 16.02
CA ARG A 61 -18.58 0.39 16.98
C ARG A 61 -20.03 0.37 16.50
N ARG A 62 -20.71 -0.77 16.65
CA ARG A 62 -22.07 -0.94 16.11
C ARG A 62 -23.10 -0.03 16.81
N ASP A 63 -22.93 0.16 18.10
CA ASP A 63 -23.73 0.96 19.05
C ASP A 63 -23.31 2.43 19.15
N ALA A 64 -22.23 2.85 18.48
CA ALA A 64 -21.79 4.24 18.51
C ALA A 64 -22.75 5.16 17.73
N VAL A 65 -23.23 6.21 18.39
CA VAL A 65 -24.01 7.27 17.73
C VAL A 65 -23.10 8.11 16.84
N MET A 66 -23.41 8.16 15.55
CA MET A 66 -22.65 8.95 14.58
C MET A 66 -23.20 10.38 14.53
N GLY A 67 -22.51 11.29 15.21
CA GLY A 67 -22.77 12.72 15.11
C GLY A 67 -22.46 13.30 13.73
N LYS A 68 -22.80 14.58 13.51
CA LYS A 68 -22.61 15.27 12.21
C LYS A 68 -21.17 15.18 11.69
N VAL A 69 -20.19 15.39 12.57
CA VAL A 69 -18.75 15.31 12.24
C VAL A 69 -18.36 13.90 11.82
N ALA A 70 -18.81 12.87 12.55
CA ALA A 70 -18.46 11.49 12.25
C ALA A 70 -19.07 11.03 10.90
N LYS A 71 -20.32 11.44 10.61
CA LYS A 71 -20.97 11.18 9.31
C LYS A 71 -20.23 11.88 8.17
N TRP A 72 -19.87 13.15 8.36
CA TRP A 72 -19.08 13.89 7.39
C TRP A 72 -17.72 13.22 7.13
N ALA A 73 -17.00 12.83 8.19
CA ALA A 73 -15.70 12.18 8.08
C ALA A 73 -15.80 10.83 7.35
N GLN A 74 -16.81 10.02 7.65
CA GLN A 74 -17.09 8.77 6.95
C GLN A 74 -17.26 9.00 5.44
N SER A 75 -18.12 9.95 5.06
CA SER A 75 -18.37 10.25 3.64
C SER A 75 -17.11 10.76 2.97
N ARG A 76 -16.41 11.72 3.59
CA ARG A 76 -15.23 12.36 3.02
C ARG A 76 -14.05 11.40 2.88
N LEU A 77 -13.79 10.57 3.90
CA LEU A 77 -12.72 9.56 3.81
C LEU A 77 -13.03 8.54 2.72
N THR A 78 -14.28 8.11 2.59
CA THR A 78 -14.69 7.14 1.56
C THR A 78 -14.48 7.71 0.15
N GLU A 79 -14.89 8.96 -0.07
CA GLU A 79 -14.69 9.68 -1.33
C GLU A 79 -13.21 9.80 -1.69
N LEU A 80 -12.38 10.34 -0.78
CA LEU A 80 -10.94 10.49 -0.97
C LEU A 80 -10.25 9.15 -1.28
N CYS A 81 -10.67 8.08 -0.62
CA CYS A 81 -10.11 6.76 -0.87
C CYS A 81 -10.49 6.22 -2.25
N ARG A 82 -11.74 6.42 -2.68
CA ARG A 82 -12.21 6.02 -4.01
C ARG A 82 -11.45 6.76 -5.10
N GLU A 83 -11.39 8.09 -5.02
CA GLU A 83 -10.62 8.93 -5.94
C GLU A 83 -9.17 8.45 -6.06
N ARG A 84 -8.54 8.13 -4.93
CA ARG A 84 -7.13 7.73 -4.90
C ARG A 84 -6.88 6.35 -5.51
N VAL A 85 -7.81 5.40 -5.31
CA VAL A 85 -7.76 4.06 -5.92
C VAL A 85 -7.99 4.14 -7.42
N GLU A 86 -8.95 4.95 -7.86
CA GLU A 86 -9.24 5.18 -9.28
C GLU A 86 -8.01 5.79 -9.98
N ALA A 87 -7.45 6.86 -9.42
CA ALA A 87 -6.23 7.48 -9.95
C ALA A 87 -5.06 6.48 -10.06
N ALA A 88 -4.84 5.66 -9.02
CA ALA A 88 -3.79 4.64 -9.03
C ALA A 88 -4.02 3.57 -10.12
N SER A 89 -5.27 3.15 -10.32
CA SER A 89 -5.62 2.15 -11.32
C SER A 89 -5.46 2.66 -12.76
N VAL A 90 -5.74 3.94 -13.02
CA VAL A 90 -5.52 4.60 -14.31
C VAL A 90 -4.02 4.71 -14.62
N THR A 91 -3.20 5.15 -13.66
CA THR A 91 -1.74 5.21 -13.82
C THR A 91 -1.16 3.83 -14.12
N LYS A 92 -1.66 2.78 -13.47
CA LYS A 92 -1.19 1.41 -13.68
C LYS A 92 -1.52 0.88 -15.09
N ARG A 93 -2.75 1.09 -15.59
CA ARG A 93 -3.14 0.66 -16.95
C ARG A 93 -2.30 1.31 -18.04
N ARG A 94 -1.86 2.56 -17.85
CA ARG A 94 -0.96 3.24 -18.81
C ARG A 94 0.43 2.60 -18.85
N ARG A 95 0.99 2.22 -17.69
CA ARG A 95 2.30 1.56 -17.62
C ARG A 95 2.31 0.15 -18.23
N SER A 96 1.19 -0.57 -18.22
CA SER A 96 1.12 -1.91 -18.80
C SER A 96 0.99 -1.94 -20.34
N HIS A 97 0.76 -0.80 -20.99
CA HIS A 97 0.61 -0.69 -22.45
C HIS A 97 1.82 -0.04 -23.15
N GLN A 98 2.88 0.28 -22.41
CA GLN A 98 4.10 0.84 -23.00
C GLN A 98 5.04 -0.32 -23.40
N PRO A 99 5.43 -0.44 -24.69
CA PRO A 99 6.34 -1.49 -25.12
C PRO A 99 7.73 -1.28 -24.49
N ARG A 100 8.42 -2.39 -24.22
CA ARG A 100 9.78 -2.42 -23.65
C ARG A 100 10.79 -1.77 -24.59
#